data_AF-A0A2J8KUN3-F1
#
_entry.id   AF-A0A2J8KUN3-F1
#
_cell.length_a   1.000
_cell.length_b   1.000
_cell.length_c   1.000
_cell.angle_alpha   90.00
_cell.angle_beta   90.00
_cell.angle_gamma   90.00
#
_symmetry.space_group_name_H-M   'P 1'
#
loop_
_entity.id
_entity.type
_entity.pdbx_description
1 polymer ?
#
loop_
_entity_poly.entity_id
_entity_poly.type
_entity_poly.pdbx_seq_one_letter_code
_entity_poly.pdbx_strand_id
1 'polypeptide(L)' 'LGRLNHVAIAVPDLEKAAAFYKNILGAQVDNINAAVMDLKKKKIRSLSEEVKIGAHGKPVIFLHPKDCGGVLVELEQA' A
#
# COMPACT_ATOMS: atom_id res chain seq x y z
N LEU A 1 0.37 13.99 22.56
CA LEU A 1 0.58 14.01 21.10
C LEU A 1 0.48 12.56 20.60
N GLY A 2 -0.52 12.26 19.77
CA GLY A 2 -0.84 10.89 19.33
C GLY A 2 0.17 10.31 18.33
N ARG A 3 -0.11 9.10 17.82
CA ARG A 3 0.77 8.38 16.87
C ARG A 3 0.77 9.04 15.49
N LEU A 4 1.93 9.01 14.82
CA LEU A 4 2.17 9.61 13.51
C LEU A 4 1.37 8.88 12.41
N ASN A 5 0.46 9.62 11.78
CA ASN A 5 -0.49 9.11 10.80
C ASN A 5 0.19 8.79 9.47
N HIS A 6 0.71 9.72 8.68
CA HIS A 6 1.45 9.38 7.46
C HIS A 6 2.67 10.27 7.29
N VAL A 7 3.59 9.84 6.44
CA VAL A 7 4.73 10.65 6.00
C VAL A 7 4.60 10.82 4.50
N ALA A 8 4.20 12.02 4.08
CA ALA A 8 4.28 12.41 2.68
C ALA A 8 5.73 12.78 2.35
N ILE A 9 6.28 12.22 1.28
CA ILE A 9 7.64 12.51 0.81
C ILE A 9 7.51 13.18 -0.54
N ALA A 10 7.85 14.47 -0.62
CA ALA A 10 7.97 15.16 -1.89
C ALA A 10 9.27 14.69 -2.57
N VAL A 11 9.16 14.26 -3.83
CA VAL A 11 10.29 13.74 -4.61
C VAL A 11 10.39 14.51 -5.92
N PRO A 12 11.62 14.77 -6.42
CA PRO A 12 11.82 15.49 -7.67
C PRO A 12 11.39 14.69 -8.91
N ASP A 13 11.31 13.36 -8.77
CA ASP A 13 10.94 12.42 -9.82
C ASP A 13 10.21 11.23 -9.18
N LEU A 14 8.93 11.10 -9.51
CA LEU A 14 8.05 10.11 -8.90
C LEU A 14 8.43 8.68 -9.32
N GLU A 15 8.80 8.49 -10.58
CA GLU A 15 9.15 7.17 -11.12
C GLU A 15 10.45 6.64 -10.52
N LYS A 16 11.47 7.49 -10.39
CA LYS A 16 12.73 7.12 -9.73
C LYS A 16 12.53 6.78 -8.25
N ALA A 17 11.72 7.57 -7.54
CA ALA A 17 11.43 7.32 -6.14
C ALA A 17 10.68 5.99 -5.95
N ALA A 18 9.62 5.77 -6.72
CA ALA A 18 8.88 4.50 -6.68
C ALA A 18 9.78 3.30 -7.01
N ALA A 19 10.63 3.42 -8.04
CA ALA A 19 11.59 2.39 -8.41
C ALA A 19 12.63 2.10 -7.31
N PHE A 20 13.09 3.12 -6.59
CA PHE A 20 13.99 2.94 -5.45
C PHE A 20 13.31 2.14 -4.33
N TYR A 21 12.09 2.53 -3.93
CA TYR A 21 11.32 1.79 -2.92
C TYR A 21 11.01 0.36 -3.37
N LYS A 22 10.66 0.17 -4.64
CA LYS A 22 10.33 -1.13 -5.22
C LYS A 22 11.55 -2.06 -5.34
N ASN A 23 12.63 -1.59 -5.96
CA ASN A 23 13.71 -2.44 -6.43
C ASN A 23 14.90 -2.48 -5.48
N ILE A 24 15.14 -1.40 -4.72
CA ILE A 24 16.25 -1.33 -3.77
C ILE A 24 15.77 -1.69 -2.36
N LEU A 25 14.59 -1.20 -1.98
CA LEU A 25 14.00 -1.47 -0.67
C LEU A 25 12.99 -2.64 -0.67
N GLY A 26 12.70 -3.23 -1.83
CA GLY A 26 11.89 -4.45 -1.95
C GLY A 26 10.38 -4.27 -1.74
N ALA A 27 9.85 -3.06 -1.90
CA ALA A 27 8.41 -2.80 -1.80
C ALA A 27 7.69 -3.28 -3.09
N GLN A 28 7.38 -4.58 -3.18
CA GLN A 28 6.60 -5.17 -4.27
C GLN A 28 5.35 -5.90 -3.78
N VAL A 29 4.29 -5.83 -4.60
CA VAL A 29 3.05 -6.61 -4.44
C VAL A 29 2.77 -7.33 -5.75
N ASP A 30 3.39 -8.49 -5.95
CA ASP A 30 3.31 -9.24 -7.22
C ASP A 30 1.92 -9.82 -7.47
N ASN A 31 1.23 -10.24 -6.41
CA ASN A 31 -0.12 -10.77 -6.47
C ASN A 31 -0.96 -10.15 -5.36
N ILE A 32 -1.85 -9.25 -5.74
CA ILE A 32 -2.69 -8.51 -4.79
C ILE A 32 -3.62 -9.44 -4.00
N ASN A 33 -4.11 -10.52 -4.61
CA ASN A 33 -5.02 -11.45 -3.94
C ASN A 33 -4.29 -12.25 -2.86
N ALA A 34 -3.06 -12.69 -3.15
CA ALA A 34 -2.21 -13.33 -2.16
C ALA A 34 -1.87 -12.38 -1.01
N ALA A 35 -1.55 -11.12 -1.33
CA ALA A 35 -1.30 -10.09 -0.32
C ALA A 35 -2.54 -9.84 0.56
N VAL A 36 -3.73 -9.73 -0.02
CA VAL A 36 -5.00 -9.57 0.71
C VAL A 36 -5.30 -10.75 1.62
N MET A 37 -5.07 -11.99 1.16
CA MET A 37 -5.24 -13.18 2.01
C MET A 37 -4.30 -13.14 3.22
N ASP A 38 -3.03 -12.76 3.01
CA ASP A 38 -2.06 -12.68 4.10
C ASP A 38 -2.35 -11.53 5.06
N LEU A 39 -2.82 -10.39 4.57
CA LEU A 39 -3.29 -9.27 5.40
C LEU A 39 -4.46 -9.70 6.28
N LYS A 40 -5.45 -10.42 5.72
CA LYS A 40 -6.58 -10.98 6.48
C LYS A 40 -6.10 -11.96 7.57
N LYS A 41 -5.16 -12.87 7.26
CA LYS A 41 -4.55 -13.77 8.27
C LYS A 41 -3.85 -13.00 9.39
N LYS A 42 -3.15 -11.92 9.06
CA LYS A 42 -2.47 -11.03 10.01
C LYS A 42 -3.41 -10.07 10.74
N LYS A 43 -4.73 -10.15 10.50
CA LYS A 43 -5.76 -9.28 11.07
C LYS A 43 -5.55 -7.79 10.76
N ILE A 44 -4.95 -7.49 9.60
CA ILE A 44 -4.83 -6.12 9.08
C ILE A 44 -6.09 -5.82 8.27
N ARG A 45 -6.80 -4.75 8.65
CA ARG A 45 -8.02 -4.31 7.96
C ARG A 45 -7.66 -3.61 6.67
N SER A 46 -8.42 -3.92 5.63
CA SER A 46 -8.52 -3.11 4.42
C SER A 46 -9.70 -2.14 4.54
N LEU A 47 -9.67 -1.04 3.77
CA LEU A 47 -10.82 -0.13 3.64
C LEU A 47 -11.96 -0.72 2.82
N SER A 48 -11.67 -1.70 1.97
CA SER A 48 -12.65 -2.45 1.17
C SER A 48 -12.46 -3.95 1.35
N GLU A 49 -13.56 -4.72 1.27
CA GLU A 49 -13.50 -6.19 1.34
C GLU A 49 -12.89 -6.82 0.09
N GLU A 50 -13.08 -6.15 -1.05
CA GLU A 50 -12.65 -6.54 -2.37
C GLU A 50 -11.56 -5.59 -2.90
N VAL A 51 -10.73 -6.14 -3.79
CA VAL A 51 -9.74 -5.42 -4.58
C VAL A 51 -10.49 -4.61 -5.65
N LYS A 52 -10.05 -3.37 -5.87
CA LYS A 52 -10.64 -2.47 -6.87
C LYS A 52 -9.65 -2.20 -7.98
N ILE A 53 -10.12 -1.67 -9.11
CA ILE A 53 -9.23 -1.17 -10.16
C ILE A 53 -8.86 0.28 -9.85
N GLY A 54 -7.55 0.54 -9.73
CA GLY A 54 -6.97 1.86 -9.45
C GLY A 54 -6.83 2.72 -10.71
N ALA A 55 -6.29 3.93 -10.53
CA ALA A 55 -6.17 4.92 -11.60
C ALA A 55 -5.29 4.48 -12.78
N HIS A 56 -4.35 3.55 -12.57
CA HIS A 56 -3.50 2.98 -13.61
C HIS A 56 -4.08 1.72 -14.26
N GLY A 57 -5.36 1.41 -14.02
CA GLY A 57 -6.00 0.20 -14.54
C GLY A 57 -5.53 -1.08 -13.85
N LYS A 58 -4.79 -0.96 -12.74
CA LYS A 58 -4.26 -2.11 -11.98
C LYS A 58 -5.11 -2.43 -10.75
N PRO A 59 -5.11 -3.69 -10.30
CA PRO A 59 -5.72 -4.06 -9.03
C PRO A 59 -5.06 -3.34 -7.83
N VAL A 60 -5.86 -2.69 -6.99
CA VAL A 60 -5.44 -1.98 -5.78
C VAL A 60 -6.28 -2.35 -4.56
N ILE A 61 -5.70 -2.24 -3.37
CA ILE A 61 -6.44 -2.24 -2.11
C ILE A 61 -5.83 -1.23 -1.13
N PHE A 62 -6.69 -0.53 -0.40
CA PHE A 62 -6.26 0.39 0.65
C PHE A 62 -6.31 -0.30 2.00
N LEU A 63 -5.29 -0.09 2.82
CA LEU A 63 -5.24 -0.55 4.21
C LEU A 63 -5.87 0.49 5.13
N HIS A 64 -6.56 0.02 6.16
CA HIS A 64 -7.21 0.90 7.12
C HIS A 64 -6.15 1.60 7.98
N PRO A 65 -6.17 2.94 8.08
CA PRO A 65 -5.23 3.75 8.88
C PRO A 65 -4.90 3.20 10.27
N LYS A 66 -5.92 2.76 11.02
CA LYS A 66 -5.76 2.16 12.36
C LYS A 66 -4.76 1.00 12.45
N ASP A 67 -4.53 0.25 11.37
CA ASP A 67 -3.57 -0.88 11.36
C ASP A 67 -2.22 -0.50 10.75
N CYS A 68 -2.11 0.70 10.20
CA CYS A 68 -0.91 1.24 9.57
C CYS A 68 -0.34 2.43 10.35
N GLY A 69 -0.54 2.50 11.67
CA GLY A 69 -0.04 3.62 12.49
C GLY A 69 -0.78 4.94 12.30
N GLY A 70 -1.86 4.92 11.53
CA GLY A 70 -2.61 6.06 11.03
C GLY A 70 -2.43 6.28 9.54
N VAL A 71 -1.47 5.63 8.88
CA VAL A 71 -1.14 5.91 7.47
C VAL A 71 -2.22 5.34 6.57
N LEU A 72 -2.72 6.11 5.61
CA LEU A 72 -3.44 5.50 4.49
C LEU A 72 -2.42 4.91 3.52
N VAL A 73 -2.38 3.58 3.42
CA VAL A 73 -1.46 2.84 2.56
C VAL A 73 -2.24 2.20 1.41
N GLU A 74 -1.80 2.44 0.18
CA GLU A 74 -2.28 1.76 -1.02
C GLU A 74 -1.30 0.65 -1.41
N LEU A 75 -1.84 -0.55 -1.66
CA LEU A 75 -1.12 -1.62 -2.33
C LEU A 75 -1.65 -1.73 -3.75
N GLU A 76 -0.79 -1.52 -4.74
CA GLU A 76 -1.09 -1.71 -6.17
C GLU A 76 -0.33 -2.92 -6.68
N GLN A 77 -0.99 -3.77 -7.48
CA GLN A 77 -0.32 -4.89 -8.11
C GLN A 77 0.76 -4.41 -9.09
N ALA A 78 1.95 -5.03 -9.03
CA ALA A 78 3.08 -4.69 -9.90
C ALA A 78 2.76 -4.87 -11.40
#